data_AF-A0A3B8IU65-F1
#
_entry.id   AF-A0A3B8IU65-F1
#
_cell.length_a   1.000
_cell.length_b   1.000
_cell.length_c   1.000
_cell.angle_alpha   90.00
_cell.angle_beta   90.00
_cell.angle_gamma   90.00
#
_symmetry.space_group_name_H-M   'P 1'
#
loop_
_entity.id
_entity.type
_entity.pdbx_description
1 polymer ?
#
loop_
_entity_poly.entity_id
_entity_poly.type
_entity_poly.pdbx_seq_one_letter_code
_entity_poly.pdbx_strand_id
1 'polypeptide(L)'
;MAKTLIVSNRLPVKITQTEKGLSLEPSAGGLATGLGSIYKQGENIWIGWPGLYLNDEASKDNVAEELKTENMSPVWLTAEEIKDYYEGFSNETLWPNFHYFPQYVEFNEDYWEAYKRVNRKFADAIMALAEEDDTIWLHDYQLLLVPEMLRETLPHAQIGFFQHIPFPSYEIFRMLPWRRELLVGMLGSDLIGFHTYDDMRHFLSAVNRLAGFSN
;
A
#
# COMPACT_ATOMS: atom_id res chain seq x y z
N MET A 1 -9.05 14.83 -17.27
CA MET A 1 -9.22 15.68 -16.07
C MET A 1 -8.27 15.13 -15.02
N ALA A 2 -7.76 15.92 -14.08
CA ALA A 2 -6.94 15.37 -13.00
C ALA A 2 -7.74 14.29 -12.24
N LYS A 3 -7.23 13.05 -12.20
CA LYS A 3 -7.86 11.93 -11.47
C LYS A 3 -7.03 11.60 -10.23
N THR A 4 -7.68 10.93 -9.28
CA THR A 4 -7.00 10.38 -8.11
C THR A 4 -6.77 8.89 -8.31
N LEU A 5 -5.51 8.46 -8.24
CA LEU A 5 -5.13 7.06 -8.13
C LEU A 5 -5.10 6.69 -6.65
N ILE A 6 -6.15 6.00 -6.19
CA ILE A 6 -6.25 5.50 -4.81
C ILE A 6 -5.59 4.13 -4.77
N VAL A 7 -4.58 3.96 -3.91
CA VAL A 7 -3.75 2.76 -3.90
C VAL A 7 -3.74 2.16 -2.52
N SER A 8 -4.15 0.90 -2.41
CA SER A 8 -4.07 0.14 -1.16
C SER A 8 -3.73 -1.31 -1.42
N ASN A 9 -3.25 -2.02 -0.39
CA ASN A 9 -2.89 -3.43 -0.54
C ASN A 9 -4.02 -4.25 -1.16
N ARG A 10 -5.27 -4.11 -0.71
CA ARG A 10 -6.43 -4.80 -1.27
C ARG A 10 -7.34 -3.86 -2.04
N LEU A 11 -7.98 -4.37 -3.09
CA LEU A 11 -9.13 -3.72 -3.71
C LEU A 11 -10.34 -3.67 -2.75
N PRO A 12 -11.26 -2.72 -2.95
CA PRO A 12 -12.46 -2.58 -2.10
C PRO A 12 -13.51 -3.65 -2.40
N VAL A 13 -13.20 -4.66 -3.22
CA VAL A 13 -14.07 -5.77 -3.58
C VAL A 13 -13.39 -7.11 -3.34
N LYS A 14 -14.21 -8.08 -2.96
CA LYS A 14 -13.92 -9.50 -2.94
C LYS A 14 -14.50 -10.11 -4.21
N ILE A 15 -13.65 -10.82 -4.94
CA ILE A 15 -14.05 -11.49 -6.18
C ILE A 15 -14.44 -12.93 -5.83
N THR A 16 -15.66 -13.33 -6.21
CA THR A 16 -16.15 -14.70 -6.07
C THR A 16 -16.54 -15.24 -7.44
N GLN A 17 -16.17 -16.49 -7.71
CA GLN A 17 -16.56 -17.15 -8.95
C GLN A 17 -17.94 -17.78 -8.77
N THR A 18 -18.87 -17.46 -9.67
CA THR A 18 -20.24 -17.96 -9.67
C THR A 18 -20.53 -18.71 -10.97
N GLU A 19 -21.65 -19.45 -11.01
CA GLU A 19 -22.10 -20.14 -12.23
C GLU A 19 -22.36 -19.20 -13.42
N LYS A 20 -22.54 -17.89 -13.17
CA LYS A 20 -22.82 -16.86 -14.18
C LYS A 20 -21.61 -16.00 -14.54
N GLY A 21 -20.44 -16.26 -13.96
CA GLY A 21 -19.24 -15.45 -14.12
C GLY A 21 -18.67 -14.95 -12.79
N LEU A 22 -17.93 -13.85 -12.81
CA LEU A 22 -17.35 -13.24 -11.62
C LEU A 22 -18.39 -12.37 -10.91
N SER A 23 -18.42 -12.45 -9.58
CA SER A 23 -19.22 -11.57 -8.72
C SER A 23 -18.28 -10.73 -7.86
N LEU A 24 -18.49 -9.41 -7.87
CA LEU A 24 -17.74 -8.45 -7.08
C LEU A 24 -18.58 -8.04 -5.86
N GLU A 25 -18.21 -8.53 -4.69
CA GLU A 25 -18.85 -8.15 -3.42
C GLU A 25 -17.99 -7.13 -2.69
N PRO A 26 -18.54 -6.13 -1.99
CA PRO A 26 -17.73 -5.20 -1.19
C PRO A 26 -16.86 -5.92 -0.15
N SER A 27 -15.57 -5.61 -0.11
CA SER A 27 -14.65 -6.13 0.90
C SER A 27 -15.02 -5.56 2.28
N ALA A 28 -15.02 -6.42 3.30
CA ALA A 28 -15.10 -5.97 4.68
C ALA A 28 -13.80 -5.23 5.06
N GLY A 29 -13.92 -3.97 5.50
CA GLY A 29 -12.77 -3.19 5.95
C GLY A 29 -13.07 -1.69 6.13
N GLY A 30 -12.41 -1.07 7.10
CA GLY A 30 -12.56 0.36 7.41
C GLY A 30 -12.15 1.26 6.24
N LEU A 31 -11.09 0.90 5.52
CA LEU A 31 -10.59 1.64 4.36
C LEU A 31 -11.61 1.66 3.20
N ALA A 32 -12.09 0.48 2.80
CA ALA A 32 -13.06 0.34 1.71
C ALA A 32 -14.38 1.07 2.04
N THR A 33 -14.79 1.04 3.31
CA THR A 33 -15.98 1.77 3.78
C THR A 33 -15.75 3.29 3.76
N GLY A 34 -14.59 3.75 4.25
CA GLY A 34 -14.25 5.17 4.35
C GLY A 34 -14.06 5.85 3.00
N LEU A 35 -13.47 5.15 2.03
CA LEU A 35 -13.18 5.68 0.69
C LEU A 35 -14.20 5.24 -0.38
N GLY A 36 -15.16 4.39 -0.04
CA GLY A 36 -16.11 3.80 -0.99
C GLY A 36 -16.94 4.81 -1.78
N SER A 37 -17.13 6.02 -1.24
CA SER A 37 -17.83 7.12 -1.91
C SER A 37 -16.93 7.97 -2.81
N ILE A 38 -15.61 7.94 -2.64
CA ILE A 38 -14.66 8.84 -3.31
C ILE A 38 -14.18 8.23 -4.63
N TYR A 39 -13.82 6.95 -4.65
CA TYR A 39 -13.25 6.34 -5.86
C TYR A 39 -14.27 6.16 -6.99
N LYS A 40 -15.57 6.11 -6.66
CA LYS A 40 -16.65 6.07 -7.66
C LYS A 40 -16.98 7.44 -8.26
N GLN A 41 -16.31 8.51 -7.83
CA GLN A 41 -16.50 9.85 -8.36
C GLN A 41 -15.49 10.13 -9.48
N GLY A 42 -15.96 10.74 -10.56
CA GLY A 42 -15.11 11.15 -11.67
C GLY A 42 -14.40 9.98 -12.36
N GLU A 43 -13.14 10.21 -12.70
CA GLU A 43 -12.26 9.25 -13.38
C GLU A 43 -11.22 8.63 -12.42
N ASN A 44 -11.52 8.65 -11.10
CA ASN A 44 -10.65 8.08 -10.08
C ASN A 44 -10.49 6.57 -10.29
N ILE A 45 -9.29 6.04 -10.03
CA ILE A 45 -8.98 4.62 -10.20
C ILE A 45 -8.49 4.05 -8.87
N TRP A 46 -9.00 2.88 -8.47
CA TRP A 46 -8.49 2.14 -7.33
C TRP A 46 -7.52 1.03 -7.76
N ILE A 47 -6.27 1.11 -7.30
CA ILE A 47 -5.21 0.14 -7.59
C ILE A 47 -4.99 -0.75 -6.36
N GLY A 48 -4.98 -2.08 -6.52
CA GLY A 48 -4.79 -3.01 -5.41
C GLY A 48 -4.79 -4.48 -5.77
N TRP A 49 -4.37 -5.34 -4.84
CA TRP A 49 -4.48 -6.79 -5.02
C TRP A 49 -5.96 -7.24 -4.88
N PRO A 50 -6.49 -8.05 -5.82
CA PRO A 50 -7.90 -8.49 -5.80
C PRO A 50 -8.23 -9.52 -4.70
N GLY A 51 -7.28 -9.92 -3.86
CA GLY A 51 -7.53 -10.83 -2.75
C GLY A 51 -7.57 -12.31 -3.16
N LEU A 52 -7.14 -12.65 -4.37
CA LEU A 52 -7.05 -14.02 -4.86
C LEU A 52 -5.79 -14.25 -5.70
N TYR A 53 -5.44 -15.51 -5.89
CA TYR A 53 -4.32 -15.95 -6.73
C TYR A 53 -4.86 -16.62 -7.99
N LEU A 54 -4.39 -16.18 -9.16
CA LEU A 54 -4.66 -16.80 -10.46
C LEU A 54 -3.34 -17.21 -11.11
N ASN A 55 -3.29 -18.43 -11.63
CA ASN A 55 -2.10 -19.00 -12.26
C ASN A 55 -2.10 -18.90 -13.79
N ASP A 56 -3.20 -18.51 -14.41
CA ASP A 56 -3.33 -18.36 -15.86
C ASP A 56 -3.62 -16.91 -16.26
N GLU A 57 -2.96 -16.45 -17.33
CA GLU A 57 -3.08 -15.08 -17.84
C GLU A 57 -4.49 -14.80 -18.39
N ALA A 58 -5.14 -15.79 -19.01
CA ALA A 58 -6.49 -15.61 -19.56
C ALA A 58 -7.50 -15.23 -18.46
N SER A 59 -7.44 -15.88 -17.29
CA SER A 59 -8.29 -15.52 -16.15
C SER A 59 -7.93 -14.17 -15.55
N LYS A 60 -6.63 -13.81 -15.49
CA LYS A 60 -6.21 -12.48 -15.04
C LYS A 60 -6.76 -11.39 -15.96
N ASP A 61 -6.66 -11.57 -17.27
CA ASP A 61 -7.19 -10.62 -18.26
C ASP A 61 -8.71 -10.46 -18.13
N ASN A 62 -9.44 -11.58 -18.01
CA ASN A 62 -10.89 -11.54 -17.82
C ASN A 62 -11.30 -10.78 -16.55
N VAL A 63 -10.60 -11.01 -15.42
CA VAL A 63 -10.86 -10.28 -14.18
C VAL A 63 -10.46 -8.82 -14.29
N ALA A 64 -9.35 -8.51 -14.94
CA ALA A 64 -8.86 -7.14 -15.11
C ALA A 64 -9.84 -6.30 -15.94
N GLU A 65 -10.42 -6.85 -17.02
CA GLU A 65 -11.44 -6.16 -17.81
C GLU A 65 -12.71 -5.89 -17.00
N GLU A 66 -13.19 -6.85 -16.20
CA GLU A 66 -14.34 -6.63 -15.31
C GLU A 66 -14.06 -5.52 -14.29
N LEU A 67 -12.91 -5.57 -13.61
CA LEU A 67 -12.48 -4.58 -12.63
C LEU A 67 -12.35 -3.18 -13.23
N LYS A 68 -11.88 -3.09 -14.48
CA LYS A 68 -11.74 -1.83 -15.20
C LYS A 68 -13.09 -1.13 -15.44
N THR A 69 -14.18 -1.88 -15.62
CA THR A 69 -15.53 -1.30 -15.72
C THR A 69 -16.00 -0.63 -14.42
N GLU A 70 -15.41 -1.03 -13.28
CA GLU A 70 -15.68 -0.49 -11.94
C GLU A 70 -14.58 0.49 -11.47
N ASN A 71 -13.76 1.01 -12.39
CA ASN A 71 -12.62 1.89 -12.12
C ASN A 71 -11.58 1.28 -11.17
N MET A 72 -11.27 0.00 -11.33
CA MET A 72 -10.26 -0.71 -10.54
C MET A 72 -9.15 -1.27 -11.43
N SER A 73 -7.94 -1.33 -10.89
CA SER A 73 -6.78 -1.93 -11.53
C SER A 73 -6.11 -2.95 -10.60
N PRO A 74 -6.04 -4.23 -10.99
CA PRO A 74 -5.46 -5.27 -10.13
C PRO A 74 -3.93 -5.26 -10.14
N VAL A 75 -3.33 -5.45 -8.96
CA VAL A 75 -1.92 -5.84 -8.80
C VAL A 75 -1.85 -7.33 -8.50
N TRP A 76 -1.29 -8.09 -9.43
CA TRP A 76 -1.22 -9.55 -9.32
C TRP A 76 -0.04 -10.00 -8.47
N LEU A 77 -0.35 -10.73 -7.40
CA LEU A 77 0.63 -11.33 -6.48
C LEU A 77 0.70 -12.84 -6.68
N THR A 78 1.89 -13.41 -6.59
CA THR A 78 2.10 -14.85 -6.55
C THR A 78 1.75 -15.42 -5.17
N ALA A 79 1.58 -16.74 -5.07
CA ALA A 79 1.37 -17.40 -3.77
C ALA A 79 2.52 -17.14 -2.78
N GLU A 80 3.76 -17.10 -3.27
CA GLU A 80 4.94 -16.76 -2.48
C GLU A 80 4.90 -15.31 -2.00
N GLU A 81 4.53 -14.36 -2.86
CA GLU A 81 4.41 -12.95 -2.47
C GLU A 81 3.28 -12.73 -1.46
N ILE A 82 2.14 -13.43 -1.59
CA ILE A 82 1.08 -13.36 -0.59
C ILE A 82 1.60 -13.83 0.77
N LYS A 83 2.32 -14.95 0.79
CA LYS A 83 2.89 -15.51 2.01
C LYS A 83 3.98 -14.60 2.61
N ASP A 84 4.97 -14.17 1.84
CA ASP A 84 6.16 -13.55 2.42
C ASP A 84 6.04 -12.02 2.54
N TYR A 85 5.24 -11.35 1.69
CA TYR A 85 4.98 -9.91 1.81
C TYR A 85 3.75 -9.58 2.65
N TYR A 86 2.61 -10.23 2.41
CA TYR A 86 1.35 -9.87 3.09
C TYR A 86 1.22 -10.58 4.43
N GLU A 87 1.36 -11.90 4.46
CA GLU A 87 1.32 -12.65 5.73
C GLU A 87 2.61 -12.40 6.52
N GLY A 88 3.77 -12.48 5.88
CA GLY A 88 5.10 -12.25 6.48
C GLY A 88 5.37 -10.79 6.84
N PHE A 89 6.04 -10.03 5.96
CA PHE A 89 6.54 -8.70 6.34
C PHE A 89 5.45 -7.74 6.85
N SER A 90 4.30 -7.72 6.20
CA SER A 90 3.24 -6.81 6.60
C SER A 90 2.65 -7.22 7.96
N ASN A 91 2.25 -8.48 8.14
CA ASN A 91 1.47 -8.89 9.32
C ASN A 91 2.27 -9.55 10.46
N GLU A 92 3.44 -10.16 10.19
CA GLU A 92 4.34 -10.72 11.20
C GLU A 92 5.50 -9.77 11.57
N THR A 93 5.79 -8.74 10.76
CA THR A 93 6.85 -7.76 11.08
C THR A 93 6.29 -6.37 11.41
N LEU A 94 5.67 -5.69 10.43
CA LEU A 94 5.26 -4.29 10.60
C LEU A 94 4.08 -4.15 11.55
N TRP A 95 3.02 -4.95 11.37
CA TRP A 95 1.82 -4.87 12.19
C TRP A 95 2.11 -5.00 13.70
N PRO A 96 2.78 -6.06 14.20
CA PRO A 96 3.09 -6.17 15.63
C PRO A 96 4.02 -5.07 16.11
N ASN A 97 4.98 -4.61 15.30
CA ASN A 97 5.86 -3.50 15.68
C ASN A 97 5.07 -2.19 15.88
N PHE A 98 4.21 -1.85 14.93
CA PHE A 98 3.42 -0.62 14.95
C PHE A 98 2.37 -0.61 16.06
N HIS A 99 1.91 -1.79 16.48
CA HIS A 99 0.97 -1.99 17.60
C HIS A 99 1.64 -2.25 18.96
N TYR A 100 2.94 -1.98 19.10
CA TYR A 100 3.67 -2.12 20.37
C TYR A 100 3.69 -3.56 20.93
N PHE A 101 3.73 -4.56 20.04
CA PHE A 101 3.89 -5.98 20.38
C PHE A 101 5.25 -6.53 19.92
N PRO A 102 6.37 -6.02 20.45
CA PRO A 102 7.71 -6.38 19.96
C PRO A 102 8.05 -7.88 20.11
N GLN A 103 7.39 -8.58 21.04
CA GLN A 103 7.55 -10.01 21.26
C GLN A 103 7.02 -10.87 20.11
N TYR A 104 6.21 -10.32 19.21
CA TYR A 104 5.64 -11.01 18.06
C TYR A 104 6.25 -10.56 16.73
N VAL A 105 7.29 -9.71 16.76
CA VAL A 105 7.93 -9.23 15.54
C VAL A 105 8.88 -10.28 15.01
N GLU A 106 8.62 -10.77 13.79
CA GLU A 106 9.53 -11.63 13.06
C GLU A 106 10.49 -10.80 12.20
N PHE A 107 11.80 -11.02 12.37
CA PHE A 107 12.84 -10.41 11.54
C PHE A 107 13.35 -11.43 10.53
N ASN A 108 12.86 -11.32 9.30
CA ASN A 108 13.18 -12.25 8.22
C ASN A 108 13.57 -11.48 6.95
N GLU A 109 14.76 -11.75 6.41
CA GLU A 109 15.27 -11.05 5.22
C GLU A 109 14.49 -11.43 3.96
N ASP A 110 13.99 -12.66 3.85
CA ASP A 110 13.17 -13.09 2.71
C ASP A 110 11.84 -12.32 2.68
N TYR A 111 11.26 -12.04 3.85
CA TYR A 111 10.07 -11.18 3.99
C TYR A 111 10.36 -9.76 3.51
N TRP A 112 11.51 -9.21 3.88
CA TRP A 112 11.91 -7.88 3.43
C TRP A 112 12.12 -7.82 1.90
N GLU A 113 12.79 -8.81 1.33
CA GLU A 113 12.98 -8.87 -0.12
C GLU A 113 11.64 -9.01 -0.86
N ALA A 114 10.72 -9.83 -0.35
CA ALA A 114 9.36 -9.92 -0.88
C ALA A 114 8.63 -8.57 -0.78
N TYR A 115 8.78 -7.86 0.35
CA TYR A 115 8.16 -6.55 0.55
C TYR A 115 8.63 -5.51 -0.46
N LYS A 116 9.94 -5.44 -0.72
CA LYS A 116 10.49 -4.60 -1.78
C LYS A 116 9.97 -4.96 -3.16
N ARG A 117 9.96 -6.26 -3.50
CA ARG A 117 9.48 -6.74 -4.82
C ARG A 117 8.02 -6.35 -5.04
N VAL A 118 7.16 -6.56 -4.05
CA VAL A 118 5.73 -6.22 -4.17
C VAL A 118 5.53 -4.71 -4.21
N ASN A 119 6.23 -3.92 -3.37
CA ASN A 119 6.15 -2.46 -3.44
C ASN A 119 6.58 -1.94 -4.83
N ARG A 120 7.58 -2.57 -5.46
CA ARG A 120 7.96 -2.24 -6.85
C ARG A 120 6.83 -2.56 -7.85
N LYS A 121 6.16 -3.71 -7.72
CA LYS A 121 4.99 -4.02 -8.57
C LYS A 121 3.86 -2.99 -8.44
N PHE A 122 3.61 -2.52 -7.22
CA PHE A 122 2.63 -1.44 -7.00
C PHE A 122 3.09 -0.13 -7.65
N ALA A 123 4.36 0.26 -7.49
CA ALA A 123 4.90 1.44 -8.15
C ALA A 123 4.77 1.33 -9.68
N ASP A 124 5.12 0.18 -10.27
CA ASP A 124 5.01 -0.07 -11.71
C ASP A 124 3.55 0.02 -12.20
N ALA A 125 2.60 -0.54 -11.44
CA ALA A 125 1.17 -0.45 -11.77
C ALA A 125 0.65 0.99 -11.72
N ILE A 126 1.12 1.81 -10.78
CA ILE A 126 0.78 3.23 -10.70
C ILE A 126 1.37 3.99 -11.89
N MET A 127 2.66 3.78 -12.20
CA MET A 127 3.34 4.45 -13.32
C MET A 127 2.72 4.12 -14.68
N ALA A 128 2.11 2.94 -14.83
CA ALA A 128 1.39 2.57 -16.04
C ALA A 128 0.08 3.36 -16.26
N LEU A 129 -0.46 4.01 -15.22
CA LEU A 129 -1.75 4.68 -15.24
C LEU A 129 -1.69 6.20 -14.97
N ALA A 130 -0.63 6.66 -14.29
CA ALA A 130 -0.47 8.03 -13.85
C ALA A 130 -0.17 8.99 -15.02
N GLU A 131 -0.84 10.13 -15.00
CA GLU A 131 -0.63 11.28 -15.89
C GLU A 131 -0.08 12.49 -15.09
N GLU A 132 0.39 13.54 -15.77
CA GLU A 132 1.15 14.66 -15.17
C GLU A 132 0.40 15.40 -14.05
N ASP A 133 -0.93 15.53 -14.16
CA ASP A 133 -1.78 16.27 -13.21
C ASP A 133 -2.49 15.35 -12.19
N ASP A 134 -2.17 14.06 -12.15
CA ASP A 134 -2.84 13.11 -11.27
C ASP A 134 -2.36 13.20 -9.82
N THR A 135 -3.28 12.93 -8.89
CA THR A 135 -2.95 12.74 -7.49
C THR A 135 -2.81 11.25 -7.19
N ILE A 136 -1.67 10.83 -6.68
CA ILE A 136 -1.43 9.47 -6.20
C ILE A 136 -1.66 9.45 -4.68
N TRP A 137 -2.64 8.68 -4.23
CA TRP A 137 -2.97 8.57 -2.81
C TRP A 137 -2.76 7.15 -2.30
N LEU A 138 -1.64 6.94 -1.62
CA LEU A 138 -1.19 5.67 -1.07
C LEU A 138 -1.74 5.45 0.33
N HIS A 139 -2.13 4.21 0.61
CA HIS A 139 -2.71 3.82 1.87
C HIS A 139 -1.98 2.65 2.52
N ASP A 140 -1.61 2.92 3.77
CA ASP A 140 -1.29 1.95 4.81
C ASP A 140 0.07 1.24 4.75
N TYR A 141 0.40 0.54 5.84
CA TYR A 141 1.73 0.01 6.15
C TYR A 141 2.26 -1.03 5.16
N GLN A 142 1.44 -1.55 4.24
CA GLN A 142 1.94 -2.51 3.26
C GLN A 142 2.70 -1.81 2.12
N LEU A 143 2.54 -0.49 1.94
CA LEU A 143 3.06 0.26 0.79
C LEU A 143 4.05 1.37 1.17
N LEU A 144 4.82 1.18 2.25
CA LEU A 144 5.70 2.23 2.80
C LEU A 144 6.85 2.63 1.88
N LEU A 145 7.24 1.80 0.91
CA LEU A 145 8.36 2.11 0.00
C LEU A 145 7.90 2.72 -1.32
N VAL A 146 6.62 2.58 -1.65
CA VAL A 146 6.07 3.04 -2.93
C VAL A 146 6.29 4.54 -3.17
N PRO A 147 6.13 5.46 -2.19
CA PRO A 147 6.32 6.89 -2.47
C PRO A 147 7.72 7.22 -3.00
N GLU A 148 8.78 6.73 -2.36
CA GLU A 148 10.15 6.93 -2.83
C GLU A 148 10.39 6.28 -4.20
N MET A 149 9.90 5.05 -4.40
CA MET A 149 10.02 4.36 -5.69
C MET A 149 9.34 5.11 -6.85
N LEU A 150 8.25 5.82 -6.56
CA LEU A 150 7.59 6.69 -7.54
C LEU A 150 8.38 7.98 -7.76
N ARG A 151 8.92 8.59 -6.70
CA ARG A 151 9.68 9.84 -6.78
C ARG A 151 10.94 9.70 -7.64
N GLU A 152 11.55 8.52 -7.69
CA GLU A 152 12.67 8.18 -8.58
C GLU A 152 12.34 8.39 -10.08
N THR A 153 11.09 8.14 -10.49
CA THR A 153 10.66 8.15 -11.90
C THR A 153 9.74 9.33 -12.22
N LEU A 154 8.93 9.75 -11.24
CA LEU A 154 7.92 10.82 -11.33
C LEU A 154 8.25 11.92 -10.31
N PRO A 155 9.33 12.69 -10.51
CA PRO A 155 9.83 13.63 -9.51
C PRO A 155 8.81 14.73 -9.14
N HIS A 156 7.86 15.03 -10.03
CA HIS A 156 6.86 16.08 -9.88
C HIS A 156 5.45 15.56 -9.58
N ALA A 157 5.26 14.24 -9.44
CA ALA A 157 3.94 13.70 -9.12
C ALA A 157 3.46 14.18 -7.75
N GLN A 158 2.15 14.39 -7.61
CA GLN A 158 1.52 14.70 -6.34
C GLN A 158 1.26 13.40 -5.58
N ILE A 159 2.01 13.16 -4.50
CA ILE A 159 1.98 11.91 -3.75
C ILE A 159 1.54 12.17 -2.32
N GLY A 160 0.35 11.68 -1.96
CA GLY A 160 -0.13 11.60 -0.59
C GLY A 160 0.01 10.19 -0.04
N PHE A 161 0.39 10.05 1.23
CA PHE A 161 0.38 8.79 1.96
C PHE A 161 -0.47 8.92 3.22
N PHE A 162 -1.28 7.92 3.54
CA PHE A 162 -2.03 7.89 4.79
C PHE A 162 -1.84 6.56 5.54
N GLN A 163 -1.37 6.65 6.79
CA GLN A 163 -1.20 5.50 7.68
C GLN A 163 -2.48 5.23 8.48
N HIS A 164 -3.05 4.03 8.34
CA HIS A 164 -4.31 3.67 9.02
C HIS A 164 -4.13 2.99 10.38
N ILE A 165 -2.89 2.65 10.72
CA ILE A 165 -2.53 2.04 12.00
C ILE A 165 -1.67 3.02 12.83
N PRO A 166 -1.49 2.79 14.14
CA PRO A 166 -0.63 3.65 14.94
C PRO A 166 0.79 3.71 14.37
N PHE A 167 1.46 4.85 14.53
CA PHE A 167 2.89 4.93 14.27
C PHE A 167 3.65 4.81 15.60
N PRO A 168 4.53 3.82 15.77
CA PRO A 168 5.10 3.52 17.07
C PRO A 168 6.15 4.56 17.47
N SER A 169 6.35 4.71 18.78
CA SER A 169 7.41 5.56 19.32
C SER A 169 8.78 5.16 18.78
N TYR A 170 9.71 6.11 18.72
CA TYR A 170 11.09 5.88 18.28
C TYR A 170 11.75 4.65 18.91
N GLU A 171 11.54 4.42 20.21
CA GLU A 171 12.14 3.29 20.94
C GLU A 171 11.68 1.93 20.41
N ILE A 172 10.44 1.85 19.90
CA ILE A 172 9.88 0.65 19.29
C ILE A 172 10.27 0.56 17.81
N PHE A 173 10.12 1.66 17.06
CA PHE A 173 10.41 1.67 15.63
C PHE A 173 11.88 1.34 15.33
N ARG A 174 12.82 1.80 16.17
CA ARG A 174 14.26 1.57 15.95
C ARG A 174 14.68 0.10 16.02
N MET A 175 13.82 -0.78 16.54
CA MET A 175 14.10 -2.22 16.58
C MET A 175 14.06 -2.85 15.18
N LEU A 176 13.38 -2.23 14.22
CA LEU A 176 13.34 -2.71 12.84
C LEU A 176 14.73 -2.58 12.19
N PRO A 177 15.28 -3.65 11.58
CA PRO A 177 16.54 -3.59 10.83
C PRO A 177 16.47 -2.59 9.68
N TRP A 178 15.36 -2.60 8.94
CA TRP A 178 15.10 -1.79 7.73
C TRP A 178 14.45 -0.43 8.03
N ARG A 179 14.55 0.04 9.28
CA ARG A 179 13.93 1.28 9.77
C ARG A 179 14.22 2.49 8.91
N ARG A 180 15.44 2.62 8.37
CA ARG A 180 15.82 3.79 7.59
C ARG A 180 15.15 3.76 6.22
N GLU A 181 15.16 2.62 5.56
CA GLU A 181 14.55 2.38 4.26
C GLU A 181 13.04 2.58 4.31
N LEU A 182 12.38 2.11 5.38
CA LEU A 182 10.95 2.35 5.59
C LEU A 182 10.64 3.84 5.75
N LEU A 183 11.41 4.58 6.55
CA LEU A 183 11.22 6.02 6.73
C LEU A 183 11.48 6.80 5.44
N VAL A 184 12.58 6.51 4.75
CA VAL A 184 12.91 7.15 3.47
C VAL A 184 11.83 6.84 2.42
N GLY A 185 11.35 5.60 2.39
CA GLY A 185 10.21 5.19 1.56
C GLY A 185 9.00 6.11 1.73
N MET A 186 8.59 6.36 2.98
CA MET A 186 7.46 7.24 3.28
C MET A 186 7.73 8.70 2.90
N LEU A 187 8.97 9.18 3.10
CA LEU A 187 9.39 10.55 2.83
C LEU A 187 9.43 10.93 1.35
N GLY A 188 9.25 9.97 0.43
CA GLY A 188 8.99 10.27 -0.99
C GLY A 188 7.64 10.95 -1.23
N SER A 189 6.76 11.01 -0.24
CA SER A 189 5.44 11.66 -0.30
C SER A 189 5.53 13.18 -0.10
N ASP A 190 4.66 13.95 -0.75
CA ASP A 190 4.47 15.39 -0.49
C ASP A 190 3.67 15.62 0.81
N LEU A 191 2.76 14.70 1.12
CA LEU A 191 1.93 14.75 2.33
C LEU A 191 1.84 13.37 2.98
N ILE A 192 2.08 13.31 4.29
CA ILE A 192 1.94 12.08 5.10
C ILE A 192 0.89 12.35 6.19
N GLY A 193 -0.21 11.61 6.14
CA GLY A 193 -1.31 11.70 7.09
C GLY A 193 -1.35 10.54 8.08
N PHE A 194 -1.81 10.84 9.29
CA PHE A 194 -2.04 9.90 10.37
C PHE A 194 -3.40 10.17 11.02
N HIS A 195 -3.96 9.20 11.73
CA HIS A 195 -5.21 9.39 12.46
C HIS A 195 -5.08 10.35 13.65
N THR A 196 -3.92 10.40 14.32
CA THR A 196 -3.71 11.22 15.51
C THR A 196 -2.46 12.08 15.43
N TYR A 197 -2.45 13.18 16.19
CA TYR A 197 -1.26 14.01 16.36
C TYR A 197 -0.10 13.27 17.04
N ASP A 198 -0.39 12.30 17.91
CA ASP A 198 0.65 11.55 18.60
C ASP A 198 1.39 10.60 17.66
N ASP A 199 0.69 9.94 16.73
CA ASP A 199 1.31 9.14 15.66
C ASP A 199 2.25 10.01 14.80
N MET A 200 1.78 11.19 14.38
CA MET A 200 2.60 12.15 13.64
C MET A 200 3.85 12.57 14.45
N ARG A 201 3.72 12.85 15.76
CA ARG A 201 4.86 13.20 16.61
C ARG A 201 5.86 12.05 16.74
N HIS A 202 5.39 10.82 16.82
CA HIS A 202 6.24 9.63 16.84
C HIS A 202 6.99 9.46 15.51
N PHE A 203 6.30 9.63 14.38
CA PHE A 203 6.92 9.62 13.06
C PHE A 203 8.03 10.68 12.93
N LEU A 204 7.75 11.94 13.27
CA LEU A 204 8.75 13.01 13.23
C LEU A 204 9.97 12.72 14.12
N SER A 205 9.74 12.15 15.30
CA SER A 205 10.83 11.73 16.20
C SER A 205 11.69 10.61 15.58
N ALA A 206 11.05 9.63 14.94
CA ALA A 206 11.75 8.54 14.25
C ALA A 206 12.56 9.05 13.05
N VAL A 207 11.98 9.89 12.19
CA VAL A 207 12.66 10.53 11.05
C VAL A 207 13.90 11.30 11.50
N ASN A 208 13.75 12.17 12.49
CA ASN A 208 14.85 12.99 13.00
C ASN A 208 16.02 12.14 13.52
N ARG A 209 15.72 11.10 14.28
CA ARG A 209 16.74 10.27 14.96
C ARG A 209 17.36 9.19 14.09
N LEU A 210 16.65 8.71 13.06
CA LEU A 210 17.06 7.52 12.30
C LEU A 210 17.40 7.82 10.84
N ALA A 211 16.71 8.77 10.20
CA ALA A 211 16.97 9.15 8.82
C ALA A 211 17.91 10.36 8.72
N GLY A 212 18.07 11.13 9.81
CA GLY A 212 18.97 12.29 9.87
C GLY A 212 18.40 13.56 9.22
N PHE A 213 17.10 13.56 8.87
CA PHE A 213 16.40 14.75 8.40
C PHE A 213 15.89 15.55 9.62
N SER A 214 16.32 16.79 9.75
CA SER A 214 15.75 17.72 10.72
C SER A 214 14.61 18.51 10.07
N ASN A 215 13.53 18.74 10.82
CA ASN A 215 12.49 19.70 10.46
C ASN A 215 13.04 21.13 10.48
#